data_AF-A0A1S2WTY4-F1
#
_entry.id   AF-A0A1S2WTY4-F1
#
_cell.length_a   1.000
_cell.length_b   1.000
_cell.length_c   1.000
_cell.angle_alpha   90.00
_cell.angle_beta   90.00
_cell.angle_gamma   90.00
#
_symmetry.space_group_name_H-M   'P 1'
#
loop_
_entity.id
_entity.type
_entity.pdbx_description
1 polymer ?
#
loop_
_entity_poly.entity_id
_entity_poly.type
_entity_poly.pdbx_seq_one_letter_code
_entity_poly.pdbx_strand_id
1 'polypeptide(L)'
;MITQTMFNSKFYRFLPIAFLIIGIIAFFSFGGQSYLSLNALKENYQSIIVFANNHFLLSILVFSCAYIIVVALSIPGATIMTLLGGLLFGLLLGSFVVVVAATVGASVVFFAVRTALGDSLKTKAKGSIEKMRRGFERDVFNYLLVLRLIPIFPFFIINIAAGMFGVKFRDFFWATLLGIIPGSVVYV
;
A
#
# COMPACT_ATOMS: atom_id res chain seq x y z
N MET A 1 10.55 0.02 45.58
CA MET A 1 9.13 0.13 45.19
C MET A 1 8.85 1.63 45.06
N ILE A 2 8.58 2.25 43.90
CA ILE A 2 8.07 1.78 42.62
C ILE A 2 8.67 2.69 41.55
N THR A 3 9.26 2.07 40.54
CA THR A 3 9.77 2.69 39.32
C THR A 3 8.62 3.37 38.58
N GLN A 4 8.44 4.68 38.77
CA GLN A 4 7.49 5.49 38.01
C GLN A 4 7.98 5.63 36.56
N THR A 5 7.51 4.73 35.70
CA THR A 5 6.90 5.02 34.39
C THR A 5 7.25 6.36 33.74
N MET A 6 8.51 6.53 33.34
CA MET A 6 8.90 7.45 32.26
C MET A 6 9.07 6.68 30.93
N PHE A 7 8.10 5.83 30.59
CA PHE A 7 7.97 5.37 29.20
C PHE A 7 7.40 6.51 28.37
N ASN A 8 8.33 7.26 27.78
CA ASN A 8 8.14 8.39 26.88
C ASN A 8 7.04 8.09 25.84
N SER A 9 5.85 8.66 26.00
CA SER A 9 4.67 8.47 25.12
C SER A 9 4.91 8.87 23.65
N LYS A 10 6.05 9.51 23.35
CA LYS A 10 6.52 9.80 22.00
C LYS A 10 7.12 8.59 21.27
N PHE A 11 7.68 7.59 21.97
CA PHE A 11 8.41 6.49 21.31
C PHE A 11 7.48 5.47 20.64
N TYR A 12 6.35 5.14 21.27
CA TYR A 12 5.36 4.20 20.72
C TYR A 12 4.77 4.66 19.37
N ARG A 13 4.81 5.97 19.09
CA ARG A 13 4.33 6.55 17.83
C ARG A 13 5.12 6.06 16.61
N PHE A 14 6.39 5.70 16.79
CA PHE A 14 7.26 5.23 15.71
C PHE A 14 7.22 3.71 15.52
N LEU A 15 6.59 2.96 16.42
CA LEU A 15 6.50 1.48 16.31
C LEU A 15 5.88 1.01 14.99
N PRO A 16 4.79 1.60 14.47
CA PRO A 16 4.24 1.17 13.19
C PRO A 16 5.23 1.33 12.03
N ILE A 17 5.94 2.46 11.95
CA ILE A 17 6.97 2.67 10.92
C ILE A 17 8.13 1.69 11.12
N ALA A 18 8.61 1.52 12.35
CA ALA A 18 9.70 0.60 12.63
C ALA A 18 9.34 -0.84 12.21
N PHE A 19 8.11 -1.28 12.47
CA PHE A 19 7.60 -2.58 12.03
C PHE A 19 7.60 -2.70 10.50
N LEU A 20 7.13 -1.68 9.78
CA LEU A 20 7.18 -1.67 8.31
C LEU A 20 8.61 -1.71 7.79
N ILE A 21 9.54 -0.94 8.36
CA ILE A 21 10.95 -0.93 7.97
C ILE A 21 11.59 -2.30 8.22
N ILE A 22 11.34 -2.92 9.37
CA ILE A 22 11.83 -4.27 9.68
C ILE A 22 11.27 -5.28 8.66
N GLY A 23 9.98 -5.18 8.32
CA GLY A 23 9.36 -6.01 7.29
C GLY A 23 10.00 -5.85 5.91
N ILE A 24 10.32 -4.60 5.51
CA ILE A 24 11.04 -4.31 4.26
C ILE A 24 12.43 -4.95 4.28
N ILE A 25 13.20 -4.76 5.36
CA ILE A 25 14.54 -5.33 5.50
C ILE A 25 14.47 -6.86 5.42
N ALA A 26 13.56 -7.48 6.18
CA ALA A 26 13.37 -8.93 6.15
C ALA A 26 13.01 -9.42 4.74
N PHE A 27 12.09 -8.74 4.04
CA PHE A 27 11.70 -9.10 2.68
C PHE A 27 12.90 -9.15 1.73
N PHE A 28 13.75 -8.12 1.73
CA PHE A 28 14.93 -8.09 0.86
C PHE A 28 16.04 -9.06 1.31
N SER A 29 16.26 -9.20 2.62
CA SER A 29 17.27 -10.12 3.17
C SER A 29 16.96 -11.59 2.91
N PHE A 30 15.68 -11.98 2.89
CA PHE A 30 15.25 -13.35 2.55
C PHE A 30 15.02 -13.56 1.04
N GLY A 31 15.37 -12.59 0.19
CA GLY A 31 15.26 -12.73 -1.26
C GLY A 31 13.84 -12.64 -1.81
N GLY A 32 12.93 -11.96 -1.09
CA GLY A 32 11.53 -11.75 -1.48
C GLY A 32 11.35 -11.21 -2.89
N GLN A 33 12.28 -10.36 -3.35
CA GLN A 33 12.32 -9.81 -4.70
C GLN A 33 12.37 -10.89 -5.80
N SER A 34 12.97 -12.05 -5.52
CA SER A 34 13.04 -13.15 -6.49
C SER A 34 11.66 -13.78 -6.71
N TYR A 35 10.84 -13.84 -5.66
CA TYR A 35 9.48 -14.38 -5.72
C TYR A 35 8.50 -13.41 -6.40
N LEU A 36 8.66 -12.10 -6.20
CA LEU A 36 7.89 -11.07 -6.91
C LEU A 36 8.55 -10.70 -8.25
N SER A 37 8.79 -11.71 -9.08
CA SER A 37 9.35 -11.54 -10.43
C SER A 37 8.50 -12.24 -11.47
N LEU A 38 8.51 -11.74 -12.71
CA LEU A 38 7.82 -12.39 -13.83
C LEU A 38 8.37 -13.80 -14.09
N ASN A 39 9.67 -14.01 -13.86
CA ASN A 39 10.30 -15.32 -14.00
C ASN A 39 9.74 -16.31 -12.98
N ALA A 40 9.70 -15.95 -11.70
CA ALA A 40 9.13 -16.81 -10.66
C ALA A 40 7.64 -17.09 -10.89
N LEU A 41 6.87 -16.09 -11.35
CA LEU A 41 5.48 -16.29 -11.72
C LEU A 41 5.35 -17.31 -12.87
N LYS A 42 6.19 -17.20 -13.90
CA LYS A 42 6.20 -18.13 -15.04
C LYS A 42 6.61 -19.54 -14.63
N GLU A 43 7.64 -19.67 -13.81
CA GLU A 43 8.15 -20.97 -13.32
C GLU A 43 7.12 -21.70 -12.44
N ASN A 44 6.35 -20.95 -11.65
CA ASN A 44 5.37 -21.51 -10.72
C ASN A 44 3.93 -21.48 -11.24
N TYR A 45 3.72 -21.04 -12.48
CA TYR A 45 2.39 -20.78 -13.07
C TYR A 45 1.42 -21.96 -12.88
N GLN A 46 1.85 -23.17 -13.24
CA GLN A 46 1.02 -24.38 -13.15
C GLN A 46 0.59 -24.65 -11.71
N SER A 47 1.52 -24.60 -10.76
CA SER A 47 1.24 -24.83 -9.34
C SER A 47 0.26 -23.80 -8.76
N ILE A 48 0.41 -22.53 -9.14
CA ILE A 48 -0.47 -21.44 -8.67
C ILE A 48 -1.90 -21.65 -9.20
N ILE A 49 -2.06 -21.95 -10.49
CA ILE A 49 -3.38 -22.17 -11.11
C ILE A 49 -4.07 -23.41 -10.53
N VAL A 50 -3.33 -24.51 -10.36
CA VAL A 50 -3.88 -25.75 -9.76
C VAL A 50 -4.35 -25.48 -8.33
N PHE A 51 -3.56 -24.75 -7.53
CA PHE A 51 -3.97 -24.35 -6.18
C PHE A 51 -5.23 -23.47 -6.20
N ALA A 52 -5.28 -22.49 -7.10
CA ALA A 52 -6.42 -21.58 -7.24
C ALA A 52 -7.71 -22.31 -7.65
N ASN A 53 -7.62 -23.29 -8.54
CA ASN A 53 -8.76 -24.08 -8.96
C ASN A 53 -9.25 -25.02 -7.85
N ASN A 54 -8.35 -25.60 -7.08
CA ASN A 54 -8.70 -26.53 -6.00
C ASN A 54 -9.20 -25.81 -4.73
N HIS A 55 -8.74 -24.58 -4.48
CA HIS A 55 -9.00 -23.85 -3.23
C HIS A 55 -9.33 -22.37 -3.45
N PHE A 56 -10.30 -22.09 -4.32
CA PHE A 56 -10.63 -20.73 -4.79
C PHE A 56 -10.76 -19.66 -3.67
N LEU A 57 -11.57 -19.91 -2.63
CA LEU A 57 -11.76 -18.95 -1.53
C LEU A 57 -10.47 -18.71 -0.74
N LEU A 58 -9.69 -19.76 -0.50
CA LEU A 58 -8.42 -19.66 0.18
C LEU A 58 -7.41 -18.86 -0.66
N SER A 59 -7.43 -19.04 -1.98
CA SER A 59 -6.57 -18.29 -2.89
C SER A 59 -6.90 -16.81 -2.89
N ILE A 60 -8.17 -16.41 -2.84
CA ILE A 60 -8.57 -15.00 -2.68
C ILE A 60 -8.00 -14.44 -1.36
N LEU A 61 -8.13 -15.17 -0.26
CA LEU A 61 -7.65 -14.73 1.04
C LEU A 61 -6.12 -14.59 1.07
N VAL A 62 -5.39 -15.62 0.63
CA VAL A 62 -3.92 -15.63 0.58
C VAL A 62 -3.41 -14.53 -0.34
N PHE A 63 -4.00 -14.38 -1.53
CA PHE A 63 -3.66 -13.31 -2.46
C PHE A 63 -3.90 -11.93 -1.85
N SER A 64 -5.07 -11.71 -1.24
CA SER A 64 -5.41 -10.43 -0.61
C SER A 64 -4.43 -10.07 0.50
N CYS A 65 -4.11 -11.02 1.39
CA CYS A 65 -3.14 -10.82 2.45
C CYS A 65 -1.74 -10.51 1.90
N ALA A 66 -1.27 -11.27 0.91
CA ALA A 66 0.02 -11.02 0.27
C ALA A 66 0.06 -9.65 -0.39
N TYR A 67 -1.00 -9.26 -1.11
CA TYR A 67 -1.09 -7.96 -1.77
C TYR A 67 -1.11 -6.81 -0.75
N ILE A 68 -1.88 -6.94 0.34
CA ILE A 68 -1.91 -5.98 1.45
C ILE A 68 -0.50 -5.81 2.03
N ILE A 69 0.23 -6.89 2.26
CA ILE A 69 1.61 -6.86 2.78
C ILE A 69 2.54 -6.14 1.81
N VAL A 70 2.49 -6.47 0.51
CA VAL A 70 3.32 -5.82 -0.52
C VAL A 70 3.08 -4.31 -0.55
N VAL A 71 1.82 -3.89 -0.54
CA VAL A 71 1.47 -2.46 -0.52
C VAL A 71 1.83 -1.80 0.81
N ALA A 72 1.57 -2.46 1.94
CA ALA A 72 1.85 -1.92 3.26
C ALA A 72 3.35 -1.71 3.49
N LEU A 73 4.17 -2.64 3.00
CA LEU A 73 5.63 -2.54 3.02
C LEU A 73 6.17 -1.67 1.89
N SER A 74 5.32 -1.09 1.03
CA SER A 74 5.73 -0.26 -0.11
C SER A 74 6.75 -0.95 -1.04
N ILE A 75 6.62 -2.27 -1.18
CA ILE A 75 7.53 -3.11 -1.99
C ILE A 75 7.24 -2.88 -3.48
N PRO A 76 8.27 -2.68 -4.32
CA PRO A 76 8.13 -2.62 -5.76
C PRO A 76 7.82 -4.01 -6.34
N GLY A 77 6.54 -4.38 -6.35
CA GLY A 77 6.05 -5.66 -6.90
C GLY A 77 4.54 -5.70 -7.15
N ALA A 78 3.82 -4.61 -6.85
CA ALA A 78 2.37 -4.53 -6.98
C ALA A 78 1.89 -4.81 -8.41
N THR A 79 2.61 -4.38 -9.45
CA THR A 79 2.23 -4.64 -10.85
C THR A 79 2.16 -6.15 -11.16
N ILE A 80 3.15 -6.92 -10.70
CA ILE A 80 3.20 -8.38 -10.91
C ILE A 80 2.07 -9.05 -10.15
N MET A 81 1.80 -8.59 -8.92
CA MET A 81 0.66 -9.06 -8.13
C MET A 81 -0.68 -8.72 -8.79
N THR A 82 -0.84 -7.54 -9.38
CA THR A 82 -2.08 -7.15 -10.10
C THR A 82 -2.32 -8.04 -11.31
N LEU A 83 -1.29 -8.29 -12.12
CA LEU A 83 -1.35 -9.22 -13.25
C LEU A 83 -1.74 -10.64 -12.80
N LEU A 84 -1.14 -11.10 -11.70
CA LEU A 84 -1.48 -12.38 -11.09
C LEU A 84 -2.95 -12.41 -10.62
N GLY A 85 -3.46 -11.33 -10.05
CA GLY A 85 -4.87 -11.24 -9.64
C GLY A 85 -5.84 -11.40 -10.82
N GLY A 86 -5.54 -10.77 -11.96
CA GLY A 86 -6.31 -10.95 -13.19
C GLY A 86 -6.23 -12.34 -13.77
N LEU A 87 -5.03 -12.93 -13.74
CA LEU A 87 -4.83 -14.31 -14.17
C LEU A 87 -5.62 -15.32 -13.31
N LEU A 88 -5.70 -15.13 -11.99
CA LEU A 88 -6.33 -16.10 -11.08
C LEU A 88 -7.85 -15.94 -10.98
N PHE A 89 -8.34 -14.69 -11.02
CA PHE A 89 -9.73 -14.39 -10.67
C PHE A 89 -10.51 -13.76 -11.84
N GLY A 90 -9.85 -13.50 -12.97
CA GLY A 90 -10.42 -12.80 -14.12
C GLY A 90 -10.58 -11.29 -13.88
N LEU A 91 -11.06 -10.59 -14.90
CA LEU A 91 -11.12 -9.13 -14.93
C LEU A 91 -11.93 -8.53 -13.77
N LEU A 92 -13.18 -8.94 -13.60
CA LEU A 92 -14.09 -8.31 -12.63
C LEU A 92 -13.68 -8.60 -11.19
N LEU A 93 -13.53 -9.88 -10.84
CA LEU A 93 -13.19 -10.27 -9.47
C LEU A 93 -11.73 -9.94 -9.14
N GLY A 94 -10.80 -10.14 -10.07
CA GLY A 94 -9.39 -9.76 -9.90
C GLY A 94 -9.24 -8.26 -9.64
N SER A 95 -9.91 -7.41 -10.44
CA SER A 95 -9.93 -5.96 -10.21
C SER A 95 -10.52 -5.62 -8.85
N PHE A 96 -11.65 -6.22 -8.48
CA PHE A 96 -12.27 -5.97 -7.17
C PHE A 96 -11.34 -6.33 -6.01
N VAL A 97 -10.76 -7.54 -6.04
CA VAL A 97 -9.84 -8.04 -5.01
C VAL A 97 -8.60 -7.15 -4.91
N VAL A 98 -8.00 -6.78 -6.05
CA VAL A 98 -6.84 -5.87 -6.10
C VAL A 98 -7.17 -4.49 -5.54
N VAL A 99 -8.29 -3.89 -5.94
CA VAL A 99 -8.73 -2.56 -5.47
C VAL A 99 -8.91 -2.56 -3.95
N VAL A 100 -9.58 -3.58 -3.42
CA VAL A 100 -9.82 -3.71 -1.97
C VAL A 100 -8.49 -3.92 -1.23
N ALA A 101 -7.67 -4.88 -1.67
CA ALA A 101 -6.39 -5.20 -1.02
C ALA A 101 -5.41 -4.02 -1.08
N ALA A 102 -5.33 -3.32 -2.22
CA ALA A 102 -4.52 -2.12 -2.38
C ALA A 102 -4.96 -0.99 -1.44
N THR A 103 -6.26 -0.77 -1.32
CA THR A 103 -6.82 0.28 -0.45
C THR A 103 -6.55 -0.03 1.02
N VAL A 104 -6.68 -1.30 1.43
CA VAL A 104 -6.35 -1.74 2.79
C VAL A 104 -4.87 -1.58 3.08
N GLY A 105 -3.97 -2.05 2.20
CA GLY A 105 -2.53 -1.87 2.36
C GLY A 105 -2.10 -0.40 2.38
N ALA A 106 -2.71 0.43 1.53
CA ALA A 106 -2.45 1.87 1.51
C ALA A 106 -2.90 2.55 2.82
N SER A 107 -4.01 2.07 3.41
CA SER A 107 -4.50 2.54 4.70
C SER A 107 -3.55 2.21 5.85
N VAL A 108 -2.91 1.03 5.82
CA VAL A 108 -1.88 0.65 6.80
C VAL A 108 -0.71 1.63 6.77
N VAL A 109 -0.17 1.94 5.59
CA VAL A 109 0.93 2.91 5.43
C VAL A 109 0.49 4.30 5.88
N PHE A 110 -0.69 4.73 5.46
CA PHE A 110 -1.27 6.02 5.84
C PHE A 110 -1.31 6.18 7.36
N PHE A 111 -1.83 5.20 8.09
CA PHE A 111 -1.92 5.26 9.55
C PHE A 111 -0.56 5.12 10.23
N ALA A 112 0.33 4.26 9.72
CA ALA A 112 1.69 4.14 10.24
C ALA A 112 2.43 5.48 10.17
N VAL A 113 2.35 6.15 9.02
CA VAL A 113 2.97 7.45 8.80
C VAL A 113 2.29 8.55 9.61
N ARG A 114 0.96 8.58 9.64
CA ARG A 114 0.20 9.57 10.41
C ARG A 114 0.51 9.50 11.90
N THR A 115 0.61 8.30 12.44
CA THR A 115 0.88 8.08 13.87
C THR A 115 2.29 8.54 14.25
N ALA A 116 3.27 8.28 13.39
CA ALA A 116 4.66 8.64 13.64
C ALA A 116 4.99 10.11 13.34
N LEU A 117 4.44 10.68 12.27
CA LEU A 117 4.90 11.95 11.68
C LEU A 117 3.82 13.05 11.60
N GLY A 118 2.54 12.73 11.84
CA GLY A 118 1.41 13.65 11.61
C GLY A 118 1.48 14.97 12.39
N ASP A 119 2.12 14.97 13.57
CA ASP A 119 2.29 16.17 14.41
C ASP A 119 3.60 16.93 14.13
N SER A 120 4.60 16.30 13.51
CA SER A 120 6.00 16.80 13.51
C SER A 120 6.52 17.32 12.16
N LEU A 121 5.81 17.13 11.06
CA LEU A 121 6.38 17.30 9.70
C LEU A 121 5.58 18.18 8.73
N LYS A 122 4.79 19.14 9.22
CA LYS A 122 4.11 20.12 8.35
C LYS A 122 5.06 21.10 7.64
N THR A 123 6.28 21.29 8.14
CA THR A 123 7.12 22.46 7.80
C THR A 123 8.38 22.16 6.97
N LYS A 124 8.63 20.92 6.54
CA LYS A 124 9.88 20.54 5.82
C LYS A 124 9.68 20.09 4.36
N ALA A 125 8.50 20.25 3.79
CA ALA A 125 8.24 19.87 2.39
C ALA A 125 8.95 20.82 1.40
N LYS A 126 9.58 20.26 0.36
CA LYS A 126 10.20 21.01 -0.74
C LYS A 126 9.84 20.36 -2.08
N GLY A 127 9.91 21.14 -3.17
CA GLY A 127 9.70 20.63 -4.54
C GLY A 127 8.33 20.00 -4.78
N SER A 128 8.30 18.79 -5.35
CA SER A 128 7.05 18.08 -5.67
C SER A 128 6.23 17.69 -4.43
N ILE A 129 6.88 17.45 -3.29
CA ILE A 129 6.20 17.13 -2.02
C ILE A 129 5.43 18.37 -1.51
N GLU A 130 5.99 19.57 -1.70
CA GLU A 130 5.32 20.84 -1.36
C GLU A 130 4.15 21.16 -2.31
N LYS A 131 4.24 20.77 -3.58
CA LYS A 131 3.08 20.82 -4.49
C LYS A 131 1.96 19.90 -4.01
N MET A 132 2.32 18.70 -3.53
CA MET A 132 1.36 17.75 -2.98
C MET A 132 0.67 18.28 -1.72
N ARG A 133 1.44 18.88 -0.81
CA ARG A 133 0.91 19.57 0.38
C ARG A 133 -0.16 20.60 0.02
N ARG A 134 0.17 21.52 -0.90
CA ARG A 134 -0.74 22.57 -1.36
C ARG A 134 -1.97 22.02 -2.10
N GLY A 135 -1.81 20.92 -2.84
CA GLY A 135 -2.93 20.22 -3.47
C GLY A 135 -3.92 19.69 -2.43
N PHE A 136 -3.40 19.01 -1.39
CA PHE A 136 -4.22 18.51 -0.29
C PHE A 136 -4.88 19.61 0.54
N GLU A 137 -4.26 20.78 0.70
CA GLU A 137 -4.86 21.92 1.40
C GLU A 137 -6.07 22.50 0.67
N ARG A 138 -6.11 22.40 -0.66
CA ARG A 138 -7.23 22.90 -1.48
C ARG A 138 -8.38 21.90 -1.49
N ASP A 139 -8.09 20.66 -1.89
CA ASP A 139 -9.09 19.59 -1.99
C ASP A 139 -8.38 18.23 -1.98
N VAL A 140 -8.40 17.56 -0.83
CA VAL A 140 -7.76 16.25 -0.64
C VAL A 140 -8.31 15.21 -1.62
N PHE A 141 -9.64 15.14 -1.75
CA PHE A 141 -10.29 14.05 -2.46
C PHE A 141 -10.01 14.14 -3.96
N ASN A 142 -10.30 15.29 -4.56
CA ASN A 142 -10.11 15.50 -6.00
C ASN A 142 -8.64 15.45 -6.38
N TYR A 143 -7.76 16.03 -5.55
CA TYR A 143 -6.33 16.01 -5.83
C TYR A 143 -5.77 14.59 -5.74
N LEU A 144 -6.12 13.80 -4.71
CA LEU A 144 -5.73 12.40 -4.63
C LEU A 144 -6.25 11.59 -5.81
N LEU A 145 -7.51 11.78 -6.20
CA LEU A 145 -8.09 11.07 -7.34
C LEU A 145 -7.26 11.29 -8.61
N VAL A 146 -6.92 12.55 -8.93
CA VAL A 146 -6.05 12.89 -10.06
C VAL A 146 -4.66 12.26 -9.94
N LEU A 147 -4.06 12.29 -8.74
CA LEU A 147 -2.76 11.65 -8.51
C LEU A 147 -2.78 10.12 -8.68
N ARG A 148 -3.92 9.47 -8.47
CA ARG A 148 -4.07 8.02 -8.68
C ARG A 148 -4.31 7.67 -10.14
N LEU A 149 -5.02 8.53 -10.87
CA LEU A 149 -5.31 8.35 -12.28
C LEU A 149 -4.09 8.64 -13.16
N ILE A 150 -3.27 9.62 -12.76
CA ILE A 150 -2.07 10.01 -13.49
C ILE A 150 -0.84 9.37 -12.81
N PRO A 151 -0.17 8.38 -13.44
CA PRO A 151 0.94 7.63 -12.85
C PRO A 151 2.27 8.43 -12.82
N ILE A 152 2.23 9.72 -12.50
CA ILE A 152 3.42 10.57 -12.33
C ILE A 152 4.15 10.22 -11.03
N PHE A 153 3.40 9.93 -9.97
CA PHE A 153 3.96 9.65 -8.65
C PHE A 153 3.85 8.16 -8.31
N PRO A 154 4.92 7.56 -7.76
CA PRO A 154 4.85 6.22 -7.20
C PRO A 154 3.76 6.10 -6.14
N PHE A 155 3.04 4.98 -6.15
CA PHE A 155 1.89 4.72 -5.28
C PHE A 155 2.21 4.94 -3.79
N PHE A 156 3.38 4.49 -3.34
CA PHE A 156 3.80 4.61 -1.94
C PHE A 156 4.10 6.06 -1.52
N ILE A 157 4.62 6.90 -2.43
CA ILE A 157 4.92 8.31 -2.14
C ILE A 157 3.62 9.04 -1.80
N ILE A 158 2.55 8.78 -2.56
CA ILE A 158 1.23 9.38 -2.33
C ILE A 158 0.69 8.96 -0.95
N ASN A 159 0.83 7.67 -0.58
CA ASN A 159 0.36 7.14 0.72
C ASN A 159 1.09 7.80 1.90
N ILE A 160 2.43 7.89 1.81
CA ILE A 160 3.26 8.51 2.84
C ILE A 160 2.93 10.00 2.96
N ALA A 161 2.85 10.72 1.85
CA ALA A 161 2.54 12.15 1.87
C ALA A 161 1.16 12.43 2.45
N ALA A 162 0.14 11.64 2.09
CA ALA A 162 -1.19 11.77 2.68
C ALA A 162 -1.16 11.57 4.21
N GLY A 163 -0.48 10.52 4.69
CA GLY A 163 -0.32 10.27 6.12
C GLY A 163 0.45 11.38 6.84
N MET A 164 1.50 11.91 6.21
CA MET A 164 2.38 12.95 6.75
C MET A 164 1.66 14.30 6.86
N PHE A 165 0.83 14.67 5.88
CA PHE A 165 0.11 15.94 5.87
C PHE A 165 -1.19 15.94 6.66
N GLY A 166 -1.51 14.83 7.35
CA GLY A 166 -2.64 14.76 8.26
C GLY A 166 -3.99 14.88 7.55
N VAL A 167 -4.09 14.41 6.30
CA VAL A 167 -5.37 14.43 5.59
C VAL A 167 -6.42 13.57 6.31
N LYS A 168 -7.70 13.87 6.11
CA LYS A 168 -8.77 13.05 6.69
C LYS A 168 -8.75 11.66 6.05
N PHE A 169 -8.78 10.62 6.88
CA PHE A 169 -8.72 9.23 6.40
C PHE A 169 -9.86 8.91 5.43
N ARG A 170 -11.06 9.42 5.68
CA ARG A 170 -12.23 9.20 4.80
C ARG A 170 -11.95 9.67 3.37
N ASP A 171 -11.38 10.86 3.21
CA ASP A 171 -11.13 11.44 1.90
C ASP A 171 -10.00 10.67 1.19
N PHE A 172 -8.97 10.25 1.94
CA PHE A 172 -7.91 9.35 1.44
C PHE A 172 -8.45 7.98 0.99
N PHE A 173 -9.31 7.37 1.80
CA PHE A 173 -9.86 6.04 1.57
C PHE A 173 -10.69 6.02 0.29
N TRP A 174 -11.68 6.91 0.16
CA TRP A 174 -12.54 6.94 -1.02
C TRP A 174 -11.81 7.39 -2.28
N ALA A 175 -10.92 8.38 -2.20
CA ALA A 175 -10.14 8.80 -3.37
C ALA A 175 -9.21 7.68 -3.84
N THR A 176 -8.62 6.91 -2.92
CA THR A 176 -7.78 5.76 -3.27
C THR A 176 -8.63 4.63 -3.84
N LEU A 177 -9.72 4.25 -3.17
CA LEU A 177 -10.60 3.17 -3.60
C LEU A 177 -11.12 3.40 -5.02
N LEU A 178 -11.60 4.62 -5.32
CA LEU A 178 -12.14 4.95 -6.64
C LEU A 178 -11.03 5.21 -7.67
N GLY A 179 -9.96 5.90 -7.26
CA GLY A 179 -8.90 6.35 -8.17
C GLY A 179 -8.06 5.22 -8.74
N ILE A 180 -7.96 4.09 -8.06
CA ILE A 180 -7.19 2.94 -8.56
C ILE A 180 -8.01 2.01 -9.46
N ILE A 181 -9.35 2.08 -9.47
CA ILE A 181 -10.20 1.19 -10.26
C ILE A 181 -9.81 1.18 -11.74
N PRO A 182 -9.63 2.34 -12.42
CA PRO A 182 -9.30 2.33 -13.85
C PRO A 182 -7.94 1.67 -14.12
N GLY A 183 -6.95 1.94 -13.27
CA GLY A 183 -5.64 1.30 -13.36
C GLY A 183 -5.74 -0.22 -13.13
N SER A 184 -6.45 -0.65 -12.10
CA SER A 184 -6.67 -2.07 -11.81
C SER A 184 -7.33 -2.78 -13.00
N VAL A 185 -8.38 -2.21 -13.59
CA VAL A 185 -9.07 -2.81 -14.75
C VAL A 185 -8.18 -2.91 -16.01
N VAL A 186 -7.20 -2.02 -16.18
CA VAL A 186 -6.27 -2.06 -17.32
C VAL A 186 -5.16 -3.10 -17.14
N TYR A 187 -4.71 -3.30 -15.90
CA TYR A 187 -3.58 -4.19 -15.59
C TYR A 187 -3.97 -5.60 -15.18
N VAL A 188 -5.25 -5.84 -14.87
CA VAL A 188 -5.84 -7.16 -14.56
C VAL A 188 -6.31 -7.81 -15.85
#